data_AF-A0A6P8WGH4-F1
#
_entry.id   AF-A0A6P8WGH4-F1
#
_cell.length_a   1.000
_cell.length_b   1.000
_cell.length_c   1.000
_cell.angle_alpha   90.00
_cell.angle_beta   90.00
_cell.angle_gamma   90.00
#
_symmetry.space_group_name_H-M   'P 1'
#
loop_
_entity.id
_entity.type
_entity.pdbx_description
1 polymer ?
#
loop_
_entity_poly.entity_id
_entity_poly.type
_entity_poly.pdbx_seq_one_letter_code
_entity_poly.pdbx_strand_id
1 'polypeptide(L)' 'MIREEDKNIFDYCRENNIDHISEAIVSQKVEVNTKDEEGRALLHWACDRGHKDLVSVLLQHKADINSQIEGRGSVQNGS' A
#
# COMPACT_ATOMS: atom_id res chain seq x y z
N MET A 1 -12.70 -12.82 -17.73
CA MET A 1 -13.97 -12.64 -16.98
C MET A 1 -13.54 -12.19 -15.59
N ILE A 2 -13.63 -10.88 -15.35
CA ILE A 2 -13.06 -10.19 -14.20
C ILE A 2 -13.96 -10.53 -13.02
N ARG A 3 -13.44 -11.29 -12.04
CA ARG A 3 -14.19 -11.63 -10.84
C ARG A 3 -14.09 -10.43 -9.89
N GLU A 4 -15.23 -9.96 -9.42
CA GLU A 4 -15.35 -8.87 -8.43
C GLU A 4 -14.83 -9.28 -7.02
N GLU A 5 -14.19 -10.45 -6.89
CA GLU A 5 -13.52 -10.96 -5.68
C GLU A 5 -12.00 -10.68 -5.67
N ASP A 6 -11.41 -10.18 -6.77
CA ASP A 6 -9.96 -9.92 -6.90
C ASP A 6 -9.58 -8.44 -6.66
N LYS A 7 -10.50 -7.59 -6.18
CA LYS A 7 -10.16 -6.19 -5.86
C LYS A 7 -9.28 -6.12 -4.62
N ASN A 8 -8.00 -5.86 -4.82
CA ASN A 8 -7.04 -5.76 -3.74
C ASN A 8 -7.12 -4.39 -3.08
N ILE A 9 -6.54 -4.23 -1.89
CA ILE A 9 -6.44 -2.93 -1.19
C ILE A 9 -5.84 -1.84 -2.10
N PHE A 10 -4.96 -2.23 -3.03
CA PHE A 10 -4.34 -1.35 -4.02
C PHE A 10 -5.33 -0.81 -5.06
N ASP A 11 -6.40 -1.52 -5.40
CA ASP A 11 -7.44 -1.00 -6.28
C ASP A 11 -8.23 0.12 -5.60
N TYR A 12 -8.53 -0.04 -4.31
CA TYR A 12 -9.09 1.04 -3.50
C TYR A 12 -8.14 2.25 -3.40
N CYS A 13 -6.81 2.03 -3.35
CA CYS A 13 -5.84 3.13 -3.43
C CYS A 13 -5.91 3.86 -4.78
N ARG A 14 -6.08 3.14 -5.89
CA ARG A 14 -6.20 3.73 -7.24
C ARG A 14 -7.49 4.54 -7.39
N GLU A 15 -8.56 4.10 -6.74
CA GLU A 15 -9.87 4.78 -6.73
C GLU A 15 -9.95 5.92 -5.70
N ASN A 16 -8.89 6.16 -4.91
CA ASN A 16 -8.87 7.10 -3.78
C ASN A 16 -9.98 6.81 -2.73
N ASN A 17 -10.29 5.53 -2.52
CA ASN A 17 -11.32 5.09 -1.57
C ASN A 17 -10.72 4.94 -0.16
N ILE A 18 -10.57 6.08 0.50
CA ILE A 18 -9.92 6.20 1.81
C ILE A 18 -10.72 5.46 2.90
N ASP A 19 -12.06 5.52 2.85
CA ASP A 19 -12.94 4.86 3.81
C ASP A 19 -12.72 3.34 3.85
N HIS A 20 -12.72 2.70 2.68
CA HIS A 20 -12.44 1.26 2.58
C HIS A 20 -11.03 0.91 3.05
N ILE A 21 -10.04 1.75 2.74
CA ILE A 21 -8.66 1.49 3.15
C ILE A 21 -8.51 1.57 4.67
N SER A 22 -9.07 2.62 5.28
CA SER A 22 -9.07 2.79 6.72
C SER A 22 -9.84 1.66 7.42
N GLU A 23 -11.01 1.27 6.90
CA GLU A 23 -11.79 0.16 7.45
C GLU A 23 -11.03 -1.17 7.36
N ALA A 24 -10.37 -1.46 6.24
CA ALA A 24 -9.59 -2.67 6.06
C ALA A 24 -8.42 -2.77 7.05
N ILE A 25 -7.73 -1.65 7.29
CA ILE A 25 -6.64 -1.55 8.28
C ILE A 25 -7.17 -1.72 9.71
N VAL A 26 -8.25 -1.02 10.06
CA VAL A 26 -8.86 -1.09 11.40
C VAL A 26 -9.44 -2.47 11.69
N SER A 27 -10.04 -3.10 10.69
CA SER A 27 -10.55 -4.48 10.77
C SER A 27 -9.44 -5.52 10.85
N GLN A 28 -8.16 -5.11 10.81
CA GLN A 28 -6.99 -5.98 10.75
C GLN A 28 -7.05 -7.00 9.60
N LYS A 29 -7.79 -6.67 8.54
CA LYS A 29 -7.89 -7.50 7.32
C LYS A 29 -6.65 -7.30 6.45
N VAL A 30 -6.06 -6.12 6.52
CA VAL A 30 -4.90 -5.70 5.73
C VAL A 30 -3.95 -4.92 6.64
N GLU A 31 -2.65 -5.12 6.46
CA GLU A 31 -1.64 -4.36 7.19
C GLU A 31 -1.41 -3.02 6.49
N VAL A 32 -1.23 -1.94 7.25
CA VAL A 32 -0.95 -0.61 6.67
C VAL A 32 0.32 -0.60 5.79
N ASN A 33 1.24 -1.53 6.07
CA ASN A 33 2.48 -1.73 5.33
C ASN A 33 2.40 -2.80 4.25
N THR A 34 1.20 -3.30 3.93
CA THR A 34 1.02 -4.29 2.87
C THR A 34 1.63 -3.79 1.56
N LYS A 35 2.40 -4.67 0.92
CA LYS A 35 3.11 -4.43 -0.34
C LYS A 35 2.45 -5.21 -1.46
N ASP A 36 2.45 -4.60 -2.64
CA ASP A 36 2.06 -5.21 -3.90
C ASP A 36 3.14 -6.20 -4.39
N GLU A 37 2.87 -6.95 -5.47
CA GLU A 37 3.83 -7.86 -6.11
C GLU A 37 5.15 -7.17 -6.52
N GLU A 38 5.12 -5.87 -6.79
CA GLU A 38 6.33 -5.07 -7.07
C GLU A 38 7.04 -4.54 -5.82
N GLY A 39 6.62 -4.98 -4.62
CA GLY A 39 7.17 -4.50 -3.35
C GLY A 39 6.73 -3.09 -2.97
N ARG A 40 5.71 -2.54 -3.64
CA ARG A 40 5.20 -1.18 -3.40
C ARG A 40 4.15 -1.18 -2.29
N ALA A 41 4.44 -0.51 -1.18
CA ALA A 41 3.47 -0.31 -0.09
C ALA A 41 2.32 0.63 -0.48
N LEU A 42 1.19 0.60 0.26
CA LEU A 42 0.04 1.49 0.07
C LEU A 42 0.44 2.98 0.01
N LEU A 43 1.42 3.38 0.84
CA LEU A 43 1.94 4.74 0.86
C LEU A 43 2.58 5.15 -0.48
N HIS A 44 3.28 4.23 -1.15
CA HIS A 44 3.85 4.50 -2.48
C HIS A 44 2.75 4.74 -3.51
N TRP A 45 1.69 3.95 -3.50
CA TRP A 45 0.54 4.13 -4.40
C TRP A 45 -0.15 5.48 -4.17
N ALA A 46 -0.37 5.85 -2.91
CA ALA A 46 -0.98 7.13 -2.55
C ALA A 46 -0.10 8.32 -3.01
N CYS A 47 1.22 8.23 -2.83
CA CYS A 47 2.17 9.24 -3.29
C CYS A 47 2.24 9.34 -4.84
N ASP A 48 2.31 8.19 -5.52
CA ASP A 48 2.37 8.10 -7.00
C ASP A 48 1.13 8.73 -7.65
N ARG A 49 -0.05 8.51 -7.04
CA ARG A 49 -1.32 9.08 -7.49
C ARG A 49 -1.53 10.53 -7.04
N GLY A 50 -0.72 11.05 -6.12
CA GLY A 50 -0.89 12.39 -5.55
C GLY A 50 -2.05 12.52 -4.56
N HIS A 51 -2.52 11.41 -3.98
CA HIS A 51 -3.62 11.37 -3.02
C HIS A 51 -3.16 11.75 -1.61
N LYS A 52 -3.05 13.06 -1.34
CA LYS A 52 -2.57 13.60 -0.06
C LYS A 52 -3.42 13.20 1.14
N ASP A 53 -4.74 13.10 0.96
CA ASP A 53 -5.66 12.70 2.03
C ASP A 53 -5.44 11.22 2.40
N LEU A 54 -5.27 10.37 1.38
CA LEU A 54 -4.95 8.96 1.59
C LEU A 54 -3.59 8.76 2.28
N VAL A 55 -2.57 9.53 1.87
CA VAL A 55 -1.27 9.56 2.57
C VAL A 55 -1.47 9.90 4.04
N SER A 56 -2.25 10.95 4.34
CA SER A 56 -2.48 11.39 5.73
C SER A 56 -3.16 10.31 6.57
N VAL A 57 -4.13 9.57 6.01
CA VAL A 57 -4.80 8.46 6.70
C VAL A 57 -3.85 7.28 6.94
N LEU A 58 -3.05 6.90 5.94
CA LEU A 58 -2.04 5.84 6.11
C LEU A 58 -1.04 6.20 7.22
N LEU A 59 -0.57 7.44 7.26
CA LEU A 59 0.33 7.93 8.31
C LEU A 59 -0.34 7.93 9.70
N GLN A 60 -1.63 8.27 9.79
CA GLN A 60 -2.39 8.21 11.03
C GLN A 60 -2.48 6.78 11.58
N HIS A 61 -2.56 5.79 10.69
CA HIS A 61 -2.53 4.36 11.03
C HIS A 61 -1.11 3.81 11.26
N LYS A 62 -0.11 4.68 11.46
CA LYS A 62 1.30 4.33 11.68
C LYS A 62 1.93 3.55 10.52
N ALA A 63 1.59 3.91 9.27
CA ALA A 63 2.33 3.43 8.10
C ALA A 63 3.82 3.71 8.24
N ASP A 64 4.66 2.73 7.89
CA ASP A 64 6.10 2.92 7.82
C ASP A 64 6.44 3.83 6.64
N ILE A 65 6.80 5.07 6.97
CA ILE A 65 7.31 6.07 6.01
C ILE A 65 8.60 5.57 5.35
N ASN A 66 9.38 4.77 6.09
CA ASN A 66 10.62 4.17 5.62
C ASN A 66 10.39 2.85 4.86
N SER A 67 9.13 2.48 4.56
CA SER A 67 8.87 1.32 3.73
C SER A 67 9.53 1.56 2.37
N GLN A 68 10.63 0.88 2.11
CA GLN A 68 11.31 0.94 0.83
C GLN A 68 10.63 -0.04 -0.12
N ILE A 69 10.56 0.34 -1.40
CA ILE A 69 10.30 -0.65 -2.45
C ILE A 69 11.38 -1.73 -2.29
N GLU A 70 10.98 -2.96 -2.01
CA GLU A 70 11.91 -4.09 -2.03
C GLU A 70 12.20 -4.44 -3.50
N GLY A 71 12.90 -3.54 -4.18
CA GLY A 71 13.55 -3.87 -5.42
C GLY A 71 14.57 -4.96 -5.10
N ARG A 72 14.53 -6.08 -5.83
CA ARG A 72 15.61 -7.07 -5.88
C ARG A 72 16.94 -6.37 -6.17
N GLY A 73 17.62 -5.91 -5.13
CA GLY A 73 18.83 -5.10 -5.22
C GLY A 73 19.89 -5.49 -4.20
N SER A 74 19.67 -6.59 -3.47
CA SER A 74 20.67 -7.17 -2.58
C SER A 74 21.12 -8.53 -3.13
N VAL A 75 21.64 -8.54 -4.36
CA VAL A 75 22.78 -9.43 -4.60
C VAL A 75 23.91 -8.88 -3.75
N GLN A 76 23.99 -9.37 -2.51
CA GLN A 76 25.21 -9.29 -1.72
C GLN A 76 26.23 -10.18 -2.42
N ASN A 77 26.81 -9.69 -3.52
CA ASN A 77 28.07 -10.21 -4.04
C ASN A 77 29.15 -9.70 -3.10
N GLY A 78 29.22 -10.31 -1.92
CA GLY A 78 30.38 -10.24 -1.04
C GLY A 78 31.52 -11.03 -1.69
N SER A 79 32.67 -10.36 -1.80
CA SER A 79 33.94 -10.91 -2.28
C SER A 79 34.50 -12.00 -1.37
#